data_AF-A0A150WYJ4-F1
#
_entry.id   AF-A0A150WYJ4-F1
#
_cell.length_a   1.000
_cell.length_b   1.000
_cell.length_c   1.000
_cell.angle_alpha   90.00
_cell.angle_beta   90.00
_cell.angle_gamma   90.00
#
_symmetry.space_group_name_H-M   'P 1'
#
loop_
_entity.id
_entity.type
_entity.pdbx_description
1 polymer ?
#
loop_
_entity_poly.entity_id
_entity_poly.type
_entity_poly.pdbx_seq_one_letter_code
_entity_poly.pdbx_strand_id
1 'polypeptide(L)'
;MSTQNEFSKYTIVELEKKKRHFKRLQVMMFVLTAISAILLTIAALVKHNNQAYQLIPFLVIAGVVFPLLVFMPIRKKIQAEIESR
;
A
#
# COMPACT_ATOMS: atom_id res chain seq x y z
N MET A 1 -11.36 26.96 -8.92
CA MET A 1 -11.25 26.18 -7.66
C MET A 1 -9.78 26.07 -7.32
N SER A 2 -9.33 26.45 -6.12
CA SER A 2 -7.91 26.53 -5.83
C SER A 2 -7.23 25.17 -6.03
N THR A 3 -6.42 25.07 -7.08
CA THR A 3 -5.52 23.98 -7.46
C THR A 3 -4.35 23.86 -6.49
N GLN A 4 -4.55 24.22 -5.22
CA GLN A 4 -3.51 24.22 -4.23
C GLN A 4 -3.37 22.81 -3.68
N ASN A 5 -2.20 22.23 -3.87
CA ASN A 5 -1.85 20.90 -3.38
C ASN A 5 -2.26 20.76 -1.90
N GLU A 6 -2.95 19.69 -1.54
CA GLU A 6 -3.41 19.42 -0.16
C GLU A 6 -2.24 19.34 0.84
N PHE A 7 -1.03 19.16 0.30
CA PHE A 7 0.22 19.10 1.03
C PHE A 7 0.94 20.45 1.19
N SER A 8 0.46 21.52 0.55
CA SER A 8 1.11 22.84 0.54
C SER A 8 1.16 23.54 1.91
N LYS A 9 0.28 23.15 2.83
CA LYS A 9 0.23 23.63 4.21
C LYS A 9 1.28 23.02 5.15
N TYR A 10 2.01 21.99 4.71
CA TYR A 10 2.99 21.31 5.54
C TYR A 10 4.41 21.83 5.29
N THR A 11 5.24 21.75 6.33
CA THR A 11 6.68 22.01 6.20
C THR A 11 7.40 20.84 5.50
N ILE A 12 8.58 21.07 4.92
CA ILE A 12 9.36 20.00 4.25
C ILE A 12 9.60 18.81 5.19
N VAL A 13 9.91 19.07 6.46
CA VAL A 13 10.14 18.03 7.48
C VAL A 13 8.89 17.16 7.68
N GLU A 14 7.70 17.76 7.72
CA GLU A 14 6.44 17.03 7.84
C GLU A 14 6.09 16.24 6.57
N LEU A 15 6.38 16.79 5.40
CA LEU A 15 6.19 16.13 4.11
C LEU A 15 7.05 14.88 3.99
N GLU A 16 8.33 14.96 4.35
CA GLU A 16 9.22 13.80 4.38
C GLU A 16 8.76 12.73 5.37
N LYS A 17 8.34 13.13 6.57
CA LYS A 17 7.80 12.22 7.58
C LYS A 17 6.55 11.50 7.07
N LYS A 18 5.63 12.21 6.42
CA LYS A 18 4.43 11.63 5.81
C LYS A 18 4.77 10.70 4.64
N LYS A 19 5.69 11.10 3.75
CA LYS A 19 6.17 10.25 2.63
C LYS A 19 6.73 8.92 3.16
N ARG A 20 7.56 8.98 4.20
CA ARG A 20 8.13 7.79 4.86
C ARG A 20 7.06 6.95 5.53
N HIS A 21 6.09 7.58 6.21
CA HIS A 21 4.98 6.88 6.85
C HIS A 21 4.14 6.09 5.83
N PHE A 22 3.72 6.70 4.72
CA PHE A 22 2.97 6.01 3.67
C PHE A 22 3.76 4.88 3.01
N LYS A 23 5.07 5.07 2.80
CA LYS A 23 5.94 3.99 2.31
C LYS A 23 5.97 2.82 3.31
N ARG A 24 6.07 3.11 4.61
CA ARG A 24 6.07 2.08 5.67
C ARG A 24 4.75 1.33 5.73
N LEU A 25 3.61 2.02 5.64
CA LEU A 25 2.29 1.39 5.59
C LEU A 25 2.15 0.47 4.38
N GLN A 26 2.57 0.92 3.19
CA GLN A 26 2.54 0.08 2.00
C GLN A 26 3.39 -1.20 2.17
N VAL A 27 4.60 -1.07 2.70
CA VAL A 27 5.47 -2.24 2.96
C VAL A 27 4.85 -3.18 3.99
N MET A 28 4.24 -2.63 5.05
CA MET A 28 3.56 -3.44 6.07
C MET A 28 2.40 -4.25 5.46
N MET A 29 1.61 -3.63 4.58
CA MET A 29 0.53 -4.33 3.87
C MET A 29 1.09 -5.45 2.97
N PHE A 30 2.19 -5.21 2.28
CA PHE A 30 2.82 -6.24 1.43
C PHE A 30 3.32 -7.43 2.26
N VAL A 31 3.96 -7.17 3.40
CA VAL A 31 4.43 -8.22 4.31
C VAL A 31 3.26 -9.03 4.86
N LEU A 32 2.18 -8.38 5.31
CA LEU A 32 0.98 -9.06 5.79
C LEU A 32 0.35 -9.92 4.69
N THR A 33 0.26 -9.40 3.47
CA THR A 33 -0.27 -10.13 2.32
C THR A 33 0.55 -11.38 2.03
N ALA A 34 1.88 -11.27 2.05
CA ALA A 34 2.76 -12.41 1.83
C ALA A 34 2.57 -13.49 2.91
N ILE A 35 2.49 -13.10 4.18
CA ILE A 35 2.24 -14.02 5.30
C ILE A 35 0.87 -14.69 5.13
N SER A 36 -0.18 -13.94 4.82
CA SER A 36 -1.53 -14.47 4.60
C SER A 36 -1.58 -15.44 3.41
N ALA A 37 -0.85 -15.18 2.33
CA ALA A 37 -0.78 -16.08 1.18
C ALA A 37 -0.12 -17.41 1.54
N ILE A 38 0.96 -17.38 2.33
CA ILE A 38 1.63 -18.59 2.85
C ILE A 38 0.67 -19.39 3.73
N LEU A 39 -0.01 -18.72 4.67
CA LEU A 39 -0.98 -19.37 5.56
C LEU A 39 -2.14 -20.01 4.79
N LEU A 40 -2.69 -19.32 3.78
CA LEU A 40 -3.74 -19.86 2.91
C LEU A 40 -3.28 -21.10 2.15
N THR A 41 -2.05 -21.07 1.63
CA THR A 41 -1.47 -22.21 0.90
C THR A 41 -1.33 -23.43 1.81
N ILE A 42 -0.78 -23.25 3.01
CA ILE A 42 -0.65 -24.34 4.00
C ILE A 42 -2.03 -24.87 4.40
N ALA A 43 -2.98 -23.98 4.70
CA ALA A 43 -4.33 -24.38 5.09
C ALA A 43 -5.07 -25.13 3.97
N ALA A 44 -4.89 -24.72 2.71
CA ALA A 44 -5.47 -25.39 1.55
C ALA A 44 -4.91 -26.81 1.37
N LEU A 45 -3.60 -26.98 1.54
CA LEU A 45 -2.94 -28.29 1.51
C LEU A 45 -3.46 -29.21 2.62
N VAL A 46 -3.46 -28.73 3.87
CA VAL A 46 -3.86 -29.54 5.04
C VAL A 46 -5.34 -29.94 4.98
N LYS A 47 -6.21 -29.06 4.47
CA LYS A 47 -7.66 -29.32 4.39
C LYS A 47 -8.11 -29.96 3.09
N HIS A 48 -7.19 -30.26 2.16
CA HIS A 48 -7.49 -30.71 0.80
C HIS A 48 -8.55 -29.85 0.09
N ASN A 49 -8.61 -28.55 0.41
CA ASN A 49 -9.61 -27.64 -0.12
C ASN A 49 -9.03 -26.80 -1.25
N ASN A 50 -9.19 -27.30 -2.47
CA ASN A 50 -8.69 -26.60 -3.67
C ASN A 50 -9.40 -25.26 -3.94
N GLN A 51 -10.58 -25.00 -3.36
CA GLN A 51 -11.25 -23.70 -3.49
C GLN A 51 -10.52 -22.60 -2.72
N ALA A 52 -9.76 -22.92 -1.67
CA ALA A 52 -9.01 -21.93 -0.91
C ALA A 52 -7.91 -21.25 -1.75
N TYR A 53 -7.37 -21.92 -2.77
CA TYR A 53 -6.43 -21.31 -3.72
C TYR A 53 -7.07 -20.22 -4.57
N GLN A 54 -8.38 -20.29 -4.81
CA GLN A 54 -9.10 -19.26 -5.57
C GLN A 54 -9.18 -17.92 -4.83
N LEU A 55 -8.92 -17.90 -3.51
CA LEU A 55 -8.88 -16.68 -2.70
C LEU A 55 -7.55 -15.93 -2.85
N ILE A 56 -6.48 -16.59 -3.29
CA ILE A 56 -5.14 -16.00 -3.39
C ILE A 56 -5.12 -14.81 -4.38
N PRO A 57 -5.70 -14.88 -5.59
CA PRO A 57 -5.78 -13.72 -6.48
C PRO A 57 -6.45 -12.50 -5.84
N PHE A 58 -7.56 -12.70 -5.12
CA PHE A 58 -8.25 -11.61 -4.41
C PHE A 58 -7.39 -10.99 -3.31
N LEU A 59 -6.68 -11.84 -2.56
CA LEU A 59 -5.73 -11.40 -1.54
C LEU A 59 -4.60 -10.56 -2.14
N VAL A 60 -4.06 -10.96 -3.29
CA VAL A 60 -3.00 -10.21 -4.00
C VAL A 60 -3.54 -8.86 -4.48
N ILE A 61 -4.76 -8.80 -5.03
CA ILE A 61 -5.36 -7.53 -5.46
C ILE A 61 -5.54 -6.59 -4.26
N ALA A 62 -6.14 -7.08 -3.17
CA ALA A 62 -6.38 -6.29 -1.97
C ALA A 62 -5.08 -5.86 -1.27
N GLY A 63 -4.09 -6.73 -1.25
CA GLY A 63 -2.85 -6.57 -0.51
C GLY A 63 -1.72 -5.89 -1.26
N VAL A 64 -1.73 -5.94 -2.60
CA VAL A 64 -0.67 -5.39 -3.45
C VAL A 64 -1.19 -4.27 -4.35
N VAL A 65 -2.21 -4.56 -5.17
CA VAL A 65 -2.72 -3.63 -6.18
C VAL A 65 -3.36 -2.42 -5.54
N PHE A 66 -4.25 -2.60 -4.56
CA PHE A 66 -4.95 -1.50 -3.90
C PHE A 66 -3.98 -0.53 -3.18
N PRO A 67 -3.01 -0.99 -2.37
CA PRO A 67 -2.01 -0.11 -1.76
C PRO A 67 -1.18 0.65 -2.80
N LEU A 68 -0.86 0.04 -3.94
CA LEU A 68 -0.18 0.75 -5.03
C LEU A 68 -1.05 1.88 -5.58
N LEU A 69 -2.31 1.59 -5.91
CA LEU A 69 -3.23 2.58 -6.47
C LEU A 69 -3.50 3.75 -5.52
N VAL A 70 -3.57 3.50 -4.22
CA VAL A 70 -3.85 4.55 -3.22
C VAL A 70 -2.58 5.31 -2.82
N PHE A 71 -1.51 4.62 -2.42
CA PHE A 71 -0.33 5.28 -1.86
C PHE A 71 0.63 5.84 -2.91
N MET A 72 0.62 5.35 -4.15
CA MET A 72 1.45 5.92 -5.22
C MET A 72 1.08 7.38 -5.54
N PRO A 73 -0.18 7.73 -5.87
CA PRO A 73 -0.54 9.12 -6.17
C PRO A 73 -0.32 10.05 -4.97
N ILE A 74 -0.63 9.60 -3.74
CA ILE A 74 -0.37 10.37 -2.52
C ILE A 74 1.12 10.72 -2.40
N ARG A 75 2.01 9.71 -2.55
CA ARG A 75 3.46 9.96 -2.48
C ARG A 75 3.97 10.83 -3.62
N LYS A 76 3.39 10.71 -4.83
CA LYS A 76 3.73 11.58 -5.97
C LYS A 76 3.35 13.04 -5.68
N LYS A 77 2.16 13.30 -5.13
CA LYS A 77 1.75 14.66 -4.73
C LYS A 77 2.65 15.25 -3.64
N ILE A 78 3.03 14.46 -2.64
CA ILE A 78 3.97 14.88 -1.59
C ILE A 78 5.34 15.19 -2.19
N GLN A 79 5.82 14.34 -3.11
CA GLN A 79 7.12 14.55 -3.75
C GLN A 79 7.11 15.78 -4.66
N ALA A 80 6.05 16.00 -5.43
CA ALA A 80 5.91 17.21 -6.24
C ALA A 80 5.90 18.49 -5.38
N GLU A 81 5.29 18.46 -4.19
CA GLU A 81 5.35 19.58 -3.25
C GLU A 81 6.77 19.84 -2.75
N ILE A 82 7.52 18.78 -2.41
CA ILE A 82 8.91 18.88 -1.99
C ILE A 82 9.78 19.46 -3.11
N GLU A 83 9.60 18.98 -4.35
CA GLU A 83 10.38 19.43 -5.51
C GLU A 83 10.02 20.86 -5.97
N SER A 84 8.82 21.34 -5.64
CA SER A 84 8.38 22.70 -5.96
C SER A 84 8.93 23.79 -5.03
N ARG A 85 9.61 23.40 -3.94
CA ARG A 85 10.20 24.29 -2.94
C ARG A 85 11.71 24.34 -3.06
#